data_AF-D0TR62-F1
#
_entry.id   AF-D0TR62-F1
#
_cell.length_a   1.000
_cell.length_b   1.000
_cell.length_c   1.000
_cell.angle_alpha   90.00
_cell.angle_beta   90.00
_cell.angle_gamma   90.00
#
_symmetry.space_group_name_H-M   'P 1'
#
loop_
_entity.id
_entity.type
_entity.pdbx_description
1 polymer ?
#
loop_
_entity_poly.entity_id
_entity_poly.type
_entity_poly.pdbx_seq_one_letter_code
_entity_poly.pdbx_strand_id
1 'polypeptide(L)'
;MEDKKKVIVYVDGFNFYYGLKSKKWKMCYWLDLVSFFNSFLKSYQELVEVNYFSARPTDAGKHDRQDKLFQANKCNPKFNLILGKYLKKEIKCRYCGGIIHSFEEKETDVRIATKILSDAYK
;
A
#
# COMPACT_ATOMS: atom_id res chain seq x y z
N MET A 1 -34.84 1.47 -0.34
CA MET A 1 -33.60 0.69 -0.52
C MET A 1 -32.87 0.76 0.79
N GLU A 2 -32.52 -0.39 1.37
CA GLU A 2 -31.78 -0.43 2.64
C GLU A 2 -30.41 0.23 2.42
N ASP A 3 -30.01 1.14 3.31
CA ASP A 3 -28.75 1.86 3.20
C ASP A 3 -27.58 0.87 3.26
N LYS A 4 -26.79 0.82 2.18
CA LYS A 4 -25.63 -0.08 2.11
C LYS A 4 -24.56 0.38 3.09
N LYS A 5 -23.95 -0.58 3.78
CA LYS A 5 -22.82 -0.32 4.68
C LYS A 5 -21.59 0.05 3.85
N LYS A 6 -21.11 1.28 4.02
CA LYS A 6 -19.90 1.79 3.38
C LYS A 6 -18.66 1.06 3.91
N VAL A 7 -17.77 0.68 3.00
CA VAL A 7 -16.50 0.01 3.30
C VAL A 7 -15.35 0.79 2.66
N ILE A 8 -14.33 1.09 3.45
CA ILE A 8 -13.05 1.62 2.98
C ILE A 8 -11.98 0.58 3.28
N VAL A 9 -11.11 0.31 2.29
CA VAL A 9 -10.02 -0.65 2.43
C VAL A 9 -8.70 0.09 2.57
N TYR A 10 -7.88 -0.33 3.53
CA TYR A 10 -6.53 0.19 3.76
C TYR A 10 -5.53 -0.92 3.50
N VAL A 11 -4.59 -0.67 2.59
CA VAL A 11 -3.64 -1.68 2.12
C VAL A 11 -2.23 -1.21 2.41
N ASP A 12 -1.51 -1.96 3.24
CA ASP A 12 -0.06 -1.87 3.30
C ASP A 12 0.54 -2.57 2.07
N GLY A 13 1.03 -1.78 1.13
CA GLY A 13 1.55 -2.26 -0.14
C GLY A 13 2.81 -3.10 -0.02
N PHE A 14 3.65 -2.87 0.99
CA PHE A 14 4.86 -3.69 1.20
C PHE A 14 4.48 -5.06 1.74
N ASN A 15 3.70 -5.10 2.81
CA ASN A 15 3.23 -6.37 3.38
C ASN A 15 2.41 -7.16 2.35
N PHE A 16 1.56 -6.50 1.57
CA PHE A 16 0.82 -7.12 0.49
C PHE A 16 1.76 -7.71 -0.58
N TYR A 17 2.68 -6.92 -1.12
CA TYR A 17 3.62 -7.38 -2.16
C TYR A 17 4.52 -8.52 -1.69
N TYR A 18 5.10 -8.40 -0.50
CA TYR A 18 5.98 -9.45 0.06
C TYR A 18 5.20 -10.72 0.41
N GLY A 19 3.94 -10.59 0.83
CA GLY A 19 3.01 -11.71 0.98
C GLY A 19 2.85 -12.49 -0.33
N LEU A 20 2.50 -11.81 -1.42
CA LEU A 20 2.39 -12.42 -2.76
C LEU A 20 3.71 -13.03 -3.23
N LYS A 21 4.83 -12.32 -3.02
CA LYS A 21 6.17 -12.76 -3.42
C LYS A 21 6.59 -14.03 -2.69
N SER A 22 6.33 -14.14 -1.39
CA SER A 22 6.65 -15.32 -0.58
C SER A 22 5.92 -16.57 -1.07
N LYS A 23 4.67 -16.40 -1.53
CA LYS A 23 3.85 -17.46 -2.12
C LYS A 23 4.14 -17.72 -3.60
N LYS A 24 5.07 -16.97 -4.20
CA LYS A 24 5.41 -17.01 -5.64
C LYS A 24 4.21 -16.72 -6.56
N TRP A 25 3.23 -15.96 -6.09
CA TRP A 25 2.01 -15.62 -6.84
C TRP A 25 2.23 -14.46 -7.81
N LYS A 26 3.13 -14.66 -8.78
CA LYS A 26 3.51 -13.62 -9.75
C LYS A 26 2.33 -13.13 -10.60
N MET A 27 1.34 -13.99 -10.86
CA MET A 27 0.11 -13.61 -11.56
C MET A 27 -0.68 -12.52 -10.84
N CYS A 28 -0.55 -12.43 -9.50
CA CYS A 28 -1.23 -11.43 -8.67
C CYS A 28 -0.47 -10.10 -8.59
N TYR A 29 0.62 -9.89 -9.33
CA TYR A 29 1.36 -8.62 -9.28
C TYR A 29 0.67 -7.50 -10.05
N TRP A 30 -0.25 -7.85 -10.94
CA TRP A 30 -1.01 -6.92 -11.80
C TRP A 30 -2.49 -6.89 -11.46
N LEU A 31 -2.81 -6.97 -10.17
CA LEU A 31 -4.21 -6.91 -9.73
C LEU A 31 -4.80 -5.52 -9.98
N ASP A 32 -6.03 -5.52 -10.47
CA ASP A 32 -6.97 -4.42 -10.24
C ASP A 32 -7.39 -4.50 -8.77
N LEU A 33 -6.83 -3.61 -7.95
CA LEU A 33 -7.01 -3.63 -6.51
C LEU A 33 -8.45 -3.31 -6.13
N VAL A 34 -9.11 -2.40 -6.86
CA VAL A 34 -10.51 -2.06 -6.58
C VAL A 34 -11.41 -3.25 -6.86
N SER A 35 -11.27 -3.87 -8.04
CA SER A 35 -12.06 -5.06 -8.39
C SER A 35 -11.76 -6.24 -7.47
N PHE A 36 -10.49 -6.44 -7.11
CA PHE A 36 -10.07 -7.49 -6.17
C PHE A 36 -10.75 -7.31 -4.82
N PHE A 37 -10.65 -6.14 -4.18
CA PHE A 37 -11.27 -5.92 -2.88
C PHE A 37 -12.79 -5.90 -2.96
N ASN A 38 -13.37 -5.37 -4.04
CA ASN A 38 -14.81 -5.37 -4.27
C ASN A 38 -15.39 -6.80 -4.29
N SER A 39 -14.62 -7.78 -4.77
CA SER A 39 -15.06 -9.19 -4.80
C SER A 39 -15.29 -9.82 -3.41
N PHE A 40 -14.72 -9.25 -2.34
CA PHE A 40 -14.90 -9.74 -0.97
C PHE A 40 -16.16 -9.17 -0.29
N LEU A 41 -16.78 -8.12 -0.85
CA LEU A 41 -17.90 -7.44 -0.23
C LEU A 41 -19.19 -8.26 -0.34
N LYS A 42 -20.06 -8.09 0.66
CA LYS A 42 -21.41 -8.65 0.65
C LYS A 42 -22.37 -7.73 -0.12
N SER A 43 -23.53 -8.27 -0.51
CA SER A 43 -24.56 -7.53 -1.28
C SER A 43 -25.07 -6.25 -0.58
N TYR A 44 -25.03 -6.23 0.76
CA TYR A 44 -25.42 -5.09 1.59
C TYR A 44 -24.26 -4.10 1.86
N GLN A 45 -23.08 -4.33 1.30
CA GLN A 45 -21.91 -3.45 1.44
C GLN A 45 -21.62 -2.70 0.15
N GLU A 46 -20.96 -1.55 0.28
CA GLU A 46 -20.48 -0.78 -0.86
C GLU A 46 -19.02 -0.36 -0.62
N LEU A 47 -18.14 -0.68 -1.57
CA LEU A 47 -16.75 -0.23 -1.55
C LEU A 47 -16.72 1.25 -1.94
N VAL A 48 -16.37 2.10 -0.99
CA VAL A 48 -16.23 3.55 -1.22
C VAL A 48 -14.85 3.85 -1.78
N GLU A 49 -13.81 3.27 -1.17
CA GLU A 49 -12.43 3.68 -1.42
C GLU A 49 -11.43 2.56 -1.08
N VAL A 50 -10.32 2.52 -1.82
CA VAL A 50 -9.15 1.69 -1.55
C VAL A 50 -7.94 2.59 -1.37
N ASN A 51 -7.51 2.76 -0.12
CA ASN A 51 -6.31 3.49 0.27
C ASN A 51 -5.09 2.57 0.25
N TYR A 52 -4.21 2.75 -0.73
CA TYR A 52 -3.01 1.97 -0.91
C TYR A 52 -1.78 2.73 -0.47
N PHE A 53 -1.13 2.24 0.58
CA PHE A 53 0.05 2.85 1.18
C PHE A 53 1.30 2.17 0.64
N SER A 54 2.25 2.96 0.14
CA SER A 54 3.52 2.42 -0.37
C SER A 54 4.61 3.47 -0.38
N ALA A 55 5.82 3.08 -0.73
CA ALA A 55 6.92 4.00 -1.00
C ALA A 55 7.62 3.62 -2.30
N ARG A 56 8.24 4.62 -2.94
CA ARG A 56 8.93 4.45 -4.23
C ARG A 56 10.33 3.87 -4.03
N PRO A 57 10.64 2.66 -4.54
CA PRO A 57 11.97 2.10 -4.42
C PRO A 57 12.98 2.96 -5.16
N THR A 58 14.23 2.96 -4.68
CA THR A 58 15.34 3.73 -5.27
C THR A 58 15.92 3.09 -6.54
N ASP A 59 15.65 1.80 -6.76
CA ASP A 59 16.06 1.04 -7.95
C ASP A 59 15.15 1.38 -9.14
N ALA A 60 15.73 1.96 -10.19
CA ALA A 60 15.00 2.46 -11.37
C ALA A 60 14.11 1.40 -12.02
N GLY A 61 14.60 0.16 -12.20
CA GLY A 61 13.81 -0.89 -12.84
C GLY A 61 12.64 -1.37 -11.99
N LYS A 62 12.78 -1.35 -10.65
CA LYS A 62 11.67 -1.66 -9.73
C LYS A 62 10.67 -0.52 -9.66
N HIS A 63 11.16 0.71 -9.69
CA HIS A 63 10.35 1.93 -9.70
C HIS A 63 9.42 1.97 -10.91
N ASP A 64 9.94 1.73 -12.12
CA ASP A 64 9.13 1.75 -13.35
C ASP A 64 7.98 0.74 -13.33
N ARG A 65 8.24 -0.48 -12.85
CA ARG A 65 7.21 -1.52 -12.78
C ARG A 65 6.13 -1.18 -11.77
N GLN A 66 6.53 -0.62 -10.62
CA GLN A 66 5.60 -0.19 -9.58
C GLN A 66 4.75 0.99 -10.06
N ASP A 67 5.37 1.98 -10.70
CA ASP A 67 4.66 3.14 -11.24
C ASP A 67 3.66 2.71 -12.32
N LYS A 68 3.98 1.75 -13.19
CA LYS A 68 3.00 1.20 -14.16
C LYS A 68 1.78 0.57 -13.49
N LEU A 69 1.97 -0.23 -12.43
CA LEU A 69 0.87 -0.80 -11.65
C LEU A 69 -0.01 0.29 -11.05
N PHE A 70 0.61 1.32 -10.48
CA PHE A 70 -0.09 2.43 -9.86
C PHE A 70 -0.86 3.27 -10.89
N GLN A 71 -0.26 3.56 -12.05
CA GLN A 71 -0.95 4.30 -13.11
C GLN A 71 -2.17 3.55 -13.61
N ALA A 72 -2.06 2.23 -13.80
CA ALA A 72 -3.21 1.41 -14.21
C ALA A 72 -4.35 1.44 -13.17
N ASN A 73 -4.03 1.31 -11.87
CA ASN A 73 -5.05 1.35 -10.82
C ASN A 73 -5.65 2.74 -10.61
N LYS A 74 -4.87 3.82 -10.82
CA LYS A 74 -5.36 5.22 -10.74
C LYS A 74 -6.42 5.57 -11.78
N CYS A 75 -6.58 4.78 -12.84
CA CYS A 75 -7.70 4.92 -13.76
C CYS A 75 -9.06 4.69 -13.07
N ASN A 76 -9.09 3.99 -11.93
CA ASN A 76 -10.28 3.83 -11.12
C ASN A 76 -10.34 4.93 -10.03
N PRO A 77 -11.40 5.76 -9.98
CA PRO A 77 -11.49 6.87 -9.03
C PRO A 77 -11.59 6.44 -7.56
N LYS A 78 -11.92 5.17 -7.28
CA LYS A 78 -11.92 4.63 -5.91
C LYS A 78 -10.53 4.24 -5.41
N PHE A 79 -9.51 4.27 -6.28
CA PHE A 79 -8.14 3.91 -5.90
C PHE A 79 -7.33 5.14 -5.50
N ASN A 80 -6.93 5.18 -4.23
CA ASN A 80 -6.15 6.26 -3.66
C ASN A 80 -4.75 5.78 -3.28
N LEU A 81 -3.74 6.31 -3.98
CA LEU A 81 -2.34 6.00 -3.71
C LEU A 81 -1.74 7.02 -2.74
N ILE A 82 -1.28 6.54 -1.59
CA ILE A 82 -0.64 7.36 -0.55
C ILE A 82 0.84 6.95 -0.48
N LEU A 83 1.71 7.83 -0.98
CA LEU A 83 3.14 7.57 -1.00
C LEU A 83 3.86 8.11 0.25
N GLY A 84 4.53 7.20 0.95
CA GLY A 84 5.52 7.48 2.00
C GLY A 84 6.84 8.01 1.44
N LYS A 85 7.69 8.50 2.35
CA LYS A 85 9.08 8.84 2.04
C LYS A 85 9.99 7.78 2.67
N TYR A 86 10.99 7.32 1.92
CA TYR A 86 12.08 6.55 2.52
C TYR A 86 12.92 7.48 3.38
N LEU A 87 13.03 7.17 4.67
CA LEU A 87 13.95 7.87 5.55
C LEU A 87 15.29 7.14 5.53
N LYS A 88 16.36 7.90 5.32
CA LYS A 88 17.72 7.38 5.44
C LYS A 88 17.93 6.97 6.90
N LYS A 89 18.37 5.72 7.09
CA LYS A 89 18.75 5.19 8.40
C LYS A 89 20.24 4.92 8.38
N GLU A 90 20.94 5.55 9.31
CA GLU A 90 22.32 5.22 9.59
C GLU A 90 22.34 4.12 10.64
N ILE A 91 22.75 2.92 10.23
CA ILE A 91 22.93 1.79 11.13
C ILE A 91 24.40 1.77 11.51
N LYS A 92 24.69 2.12 12.77
CA LYS A 92 26.04 1.96 13.32
C LYS A 92 26.30 0.47 13.56
N CYS A 93 27.30 -0.09 12.89
CA CYS A 93 27.73 -1.46 13.12
C CYS A 93 28.24 -1.60 14.55
N ARG A 94 27.67 -2.54 15.31
CA ARG A 94 28.06 -2.79 16.71
C ARG A 94 29.46 -3.39 16.85
N TYR A 95 30.00 -3.97 15.79
CA TYR A 95 31.26 -4.71 15.83
C TYR A 95 32.47 -3.87 15.37
N CYS A 96 32.33 -3.13 14.26
CA CYS A 96 33.43 -2.33 13.70
C CYS A 96 33.22 -0.81 13.82
N GLY A 97 32.08 -0.35 14.33
CA GLY A 97 31.76 1.08 14.44
C GLY A 97 31.45 1.78 13.11
N GLY A 98 31.58 1.09 11.97
CA GLY A 98 31.26 1.62 10.64
C GLY A 98 29.79 2.03 10.51
N ILE A 99 29.54 3.08 9.73
CA ILE A 99 28.19 3.56 9.41
C ILE A 99 27.70 2.84 8.16
N ILE A 100 26.63 2.07 8.31
CA ILE A 100 25.92 1.43 7.18
C ILE A 100 24.74 2.33 6.83
N HIS A 101 24.77 2.91 5.63
CA HIS A 101 23.62 3.64 5.10
C HIS A 101 22.58 2.63 4.60
N SER A 102 21.46 2.56 5.30
CA SER A 102 20.29 1.77 4.92
C SER A 102 19.10 2.70 4.69
N PHE A 103 18.07 2.19 4.04
CA PHE A 103 16.81 2.91 3.83
C PHE A 103 15.74 2.12 4.55
N GLU A 104 15.14 2.72 5.58
CA GLU A 104 14.00 2.15 6.26
C GLU A 104 12.78 2.96 5.83
N GLU A 105 11.80 2.27 5.26
CA GLU A 105 10.49 2.85 5.14
C GLU A 105 9.88 2.90 6.55
N LYS A 106 9.57 4.10 7.03
CA LYS A 106 8.86 4.32 8.28
C LYS A 106 7.53 4.99 7.99
N GLU A 107 6.64 4.92 8.97
CA GLU A 107 5.35 5.65 9.05
C GLU A 107 4.15 5.02 8.34
N THR A 108 4.25 3.92 7.59
CA THR A 108 3.05 3.33 6.96
C THR A 108 1.99 2.94 8.00
N ASP A 109 2.37 2.33 9.12
CA ASP A 109 1.45 2.02 10.22
C ASP A 109 0.78 3.27 10.80
N VAL A 110 1.57 4.33 11.03
CA VAL A 110 1.09 5.61 11.59
C VAL A 110 0.15 6.31 10.61
N ARG A 111 0.44 6.26 9.32
CA ARG A 111 -0.38 6.85 8.25
C ARG A 111 -1.69 6.10 8.09
N ILE A 112 -1.65 4.77 8.12
CA ILE A 112 -2.87 3.95 8.11
C ILE A 112 -3.73 4.31 9.32
N ALA A 113 -3.16 4.32 10.53
CA ALA A 113 -3.89 4.62 11.75
C ALA A 113 -4.53 6.03 11.74
N THR A 114 -3.76 7.04 11.33
CA THR A 114 -4.27 8.43 11.25
C THR A 114 -5.34 8.59 10.17
N LYS A 115 -5.21 7.90 9.02
CA LYS A 115 -6.22 7.92 7.97
C LYS A 115 -7.51 7.23 8.41
N ILE A 116 -7.43 6.07 9.06
CA ILE A 116 -8.60 5.39 9.63
C ILE A 116 -9.34 6.31 10.61
N LEU A 117 -8.61 6.96 11.52
CA LEU A 117 -9.22 7.88 12.49
C LEU A 117 -9.90 9.07 11.79
N SER A 118 -9.25 9.66 10.80
CA SER A 118 -9.80 10.78 10.03
C SER A 118 -11.06 10.40 9.24
N ASP A 119 -11.10 9.19 8.68
CA ASP A 119 -12.23 8.72 7.87
C ASP A 119 -13.39 8.23 8.74
N ALA A 120 -13.13 7.81 9.98
CA ALA A 120 -14.16 7.41 10.95
C ALA A 120 -14.79 8.59 11.72
N TYR A 121 -14.08 9.71 11.84
CA TYR A 121 -14.56 10.90 12.55
C TYR A 121 -15.52 11.77 11.70
N LYS A 122 -15.42 11.69 10.37
CA LYS A 122 -16.31 12.40 9.44
C LYS A 122 -17.63 11.67 9.26
#